data_AF-A0A3M6K4G7-F1
#
_entry.id   AF-A0A3M6K4G7-F1
#
_cell.length_a   1.000
_cell.length_b   1.000
_cell.length_c   1.000
_cell.angle_alpha   90.00
_cell.angle_beta   90.00
_cell.angle_gamma   90.00
#
_symmetry.space_group_name_H-M   'P 1'
#
loop_
_entity.id
_entity.type
_entity.pdbx_description
1 polymer ?
#
loop_
_entity_poly.entity_id
_entity_poly.type
_entity_poly.pdbx_seq_one_letter_code
_entity_poly.pdbx_strand_id
1 'polypeptide(L)'
;MPGDEIEVPKELREFMFEEAEETILGQKNGALKQYRYGNLHIREYDDKFLVHTDKVDPRVNPIGHLVYDAPEVLIGIACGIFTGLTTATKNSNKNSNKNFIANVLASSLMSGYLAYDLTKKMKKHLE
;
A
#
# COMPACT_ATOMS: atom_id res chain seq x y z
N MET A 1 5.22 6.27 5.61
CA MET A 1 6.42 6.18 4.73
C MET A 1 7.63 5.92 5.62
N PRO A 2 8.61 5.08 5.25
CA PRO A 2 9.71 4.73 6.17
C PRO A 2 10.57 5.93 6.60
N GLY A 3 10.61 7.01 5.82
CA GLY A 3 11.35 8.24 6.14
C GLY A 3 10.62 9.18 7.11
N ASP A 4 9.29 9.05 7.24
CA ASP A 4 8.45 9.85 8.13
C ASP A 4 8.03 9.08 9.40
N GLU A 5 8.61 7.87 9.59
CA GLU A 5 8.32 7.05 10.76
C GLU A 5 9.21 7.46 11.93
N ILE A 6 8.58 7.98 12.98
CA ILE A 6 9.23 8.33 14.24
C ILE A 6 9.04 7.16 15.20
N GLU A 7 10.15 6.67 15.76
CA GLU A 7 10.11 5.69 16.85
C GLU A 7 9.89 6.40 18.18
N VAL A 8 8.88 5.96 18.92
CA VAL A 8 8.55 6.50 20.24
C VAL A 8 8.63 5.36 21.27
N PRO A 9 9.59 5.39 22.21
CA PRO A 9 9.66 4.41 23.30
C PRO A 9 8.40 4.37 24.15
N LYS A 10 7.95 3.18 24.56
CA LYS A 10 6.75 3.03 25.41
C LYS A 10 6.87 3.68 26.79
N GLU A 11 8.09 3.92 27.24
CA GLU A 11 8.39 4.59 28.51
C GLU A 11 7.89 6.04 28.54
N LEU A 12 7.70 6.66 27.38
CA LEU A 12 7.13 8.00 27.22
C LEU A 12 5.60 7.95 27.32
N ARG A 13 5.11 7.51 28.50
CA ARG A 13 3.72 7.18 28.87
C ARG A 13 2.64 8.10 28.28
N GLU A 14 2.93 9.38 28.09
CA GLU A 14 1.99 10.40 27.61
C GLU A 14 1.75 10.40 26.09
N PHE A 15 2.36 9.50 25.34
CA PHE A 15 2.30 9.55 23.87
C PHE A 15 0.94 9.17 23.26
N MET A 16 0.17 8.28 23.90
CA MET A 16 -1.06 7.76 23.30
C MET A 16 -2.27 8.63 23.64
N PHE A 17 -2.84 9.27 22.62
CA PHE A 17 -4.05 10.09 22.71
C PHE A 17 -5.27 9.23 23.08
N GLU A 18 -6.13 9.74 23.97
CA GLU A 18 -7.38 9.04 24.36
C GLU A 18 -8.34 8.88 23.17
N GLU A 19 -8.28 9.82 22.21
CA GLU A 19 -9.09 9.82 21.00
C GLU A 19 -8.49 9.01 19.85
N ALA A 20 -7.34 8.35 20.03
CA ALA A 20 -6.77 7.50 19.00
C ALA A 20 -7.59 6.21 18.85
N GLU A 21 -8.17 6.01 17.67
CA GLU A 21 -9.04 4.85 17.40
C GLU A 21 -8.24 3.69 16.81
N GLU A 22 -8.44 2.47 17.32
CA GLU A 22 -7.85 1.26 16.73
C GLU A 22 -8.40 1.05 15.31
N THR A 23 -7.53 0.67 14.37
CA THR A 23 -7.91 0.48 12.97
C THR A 23 -7.33 -0.79 12.36
N ILE A 24 -7.99 -1.31 11.32
CA ILE A 24 -7.43 -2.35 10.45
C ILE A 24 -6.86 -1.76 9.15
N LEU A 25 -7.00 -0.44 8.93
CA LEU A 25 -6.59 0.24 7.70
C LEU A 25 -5.12 0.65 7.75
N GLY A 26 -4.33 -0.05 6.93
CA GLY A 26 -2.89 0.19 6.79
C GLY A 26 -2.13 -1.12 6.73
N GLN A 27 -0.82 -1.02 6.47
CA GLN A 27 0.06 -2.18 6.57
C GLN A 27 0.45 -2.39 8.03
N LYS A 28 0.02 -3.52 8.62
CA LYS A 28 0.31 -3.87 10.02
C LYS A 28 1.81 -4.07 10.29
N ASN A 29 2.58 -4.54 9.31
CA ASN A 29 4.06 -4.66 9.37
C ASN A 29 4.59 -5.28 10.69
N GLY A 30 3.93 -6.32 11.19
CA GLY A 30 4.33 -7.01 12.42
C GLY A 30 3.95 -6.31 13.73
N ALA A 31 3.31 -5.14 13.68
CA ALA A 31 2.77 -4.48 14.86
C ALA A 31 1.72 -5.35 15.56
N LEU A 32 1.54 -5.21 16.87
CA LEU A 32 0.46 -5.85 17.62
C LEU A 32 -0.89 -5.24 17.24
N LYS A 33 -0.94 -3.90 17.24
CA LYS A 33 -2.10 -3.06 16.99
C LYS A 33 -1.69 -1.83 16.18
N GLN A 34 -2.68 -1.18 15.58
CA GLN A 34 -2.48 0.08 14.88
C GLN A 34 -3.67 1.01 15.14
N TYR A 35 -3.40 2.29 15.24
CA TYR A 35 -4.34 3.32 15.64
C TYR A 35 -4.29 4.50 14.69
N ARG A 36 -5.38 5.27 14.63
CA ARG A 36 -5.44 6.52 13.86
C ARG A 36 -6.06 7.65 14.65
N TYR A 37 -5.42 8.81 14.58
CA TYR A 37 -5.92 10.07 15.13
C TYR A 37 -5.81 11.16 14.06
N GLY A 38 -6.93 11.50 13.42
CA GLY A 38 -6.92 12.26 12.16
C GLY A 38 -5.97 11.63 11.14
N ASN A 39 -5.00 12.40 10.68
CA ASN A 39 -3.97 11.99 9.73
C ASN A 39 -2.82 11.17 10.35
N LEU A 40 -2.74 11.09 11.68
CA LEU A 40 -1.70 10.34 12.37
C LEU A 40 -2.01 8.85 12.32
N HIS A 41 -1.03 8.04 11.93
CA HIS A 41 -1.10 6.60 11.97
C HIS A 41 -0.01 6.06 12.89
N ILE A 42 -0.43 5.28 13.88
CA ILE A 42 0.40 4.77 14.97
C ILE A 42 0.39 3.25 14.88
N ARG A 43 1.57 2.62 14.90
CA ARG A 43 1.73 1.18 15.03
C ARG A 43 2.34 0.88 16.40
N GLU A 44 1.71 -0.02 17.14
CA GLU A 44 2.21 -0.48 18.43
C GLU A 44 3.00 -1.79 18.26
N TYR A 45 4.27 -1.78 18.62
CA TYR A 45 5.13 -2.95 18.77
C TYR A 45 5.30 -3.30 20.25
N ASP A 46 6.06 -4.35 20.59
CA ASP A 46 6.27 -4.73 22.00
C ASP A 46 7.01 -3.64 22.79
N ASP A 47 8.04 -3.05 22.19
CA ASP A 47 9.01 -2.13 22.81
C ASP A 47 8.80 -0.65 22.46
N LYS A 48 8.10 -0.37 21.35
CA LYS A 48 7.94 0.99 20.81
C LYS A 48 6.62 1.23 20.10
N PHE A 49 6.34 2.49 19.83
CA PHE A 49 5.39 2.92 18.81
C PHE A 49 6.16 3.40 17.57
N LEU A 50 5.68 3.06 16.37
CA LEU A 50 6.11 3.69 15.13
C LEU A 50 4.99 4.58 14.62
N VAL A 51 5.29 5.85 14.40
CA VAL A 51 4.26 6.85 14.09
C VAL A 51 4.63 7.59 12.82
N HIS A 52 3.67 7.78 11.92
CA HIS A 52 3.82 8.69 10.79
C HIS A 52 2.52 9.44 10.53
N THR A 53 2.63 10.54 9.80
CA THR A 53 1.48 11.34 9.37
C THR A 53 1.18 11.05 7.91
N ASP A 54 -0.02 10.56 7.62
CA ASP A 54 -0.54 10.48 6.26
C ASP A 54 -0.95 11.89 5.77
N LYS A 55 -0.80 12.20 4.48
CA LYS A 55 -1.32 13.45 3.92
C LYS A 55 -2.84 13.45 3.89
N VAL A 56 -3.46 12.29 3.70
CA VAL A 56 -4.91 12.12 3.66
C VAL A 56 -5.32 10.90 4.48
N ASP A 57 -6.26 11.08 5.42
CA ASP A 57 -6.82 9.95 6.17
C ASP A 57 -7.64 9.03 5.23
N PRO A 58 -7.26 7.75 5.07
CA PRO A 58 -7.98 6.80 4.22
C PRO A 58 -9.41 6.50 4.69
N ARG A 59 -9.76 6.79 5.96
CA ARG A 59 -11.13 6.65 6.46
C ARG A 59 -12.06 7.70 5.88
N VAL A 60 -11.54 8.88 5.57
CA VAL A 60 -12.31 10.03 5.06
C VAL A 60 -12.24 10.11 3.55
N ASN A 61 -11.03 9.97 2.97
CA ASN A 61 -10.83 10.05 1.52
C ASN A 61 -9.84 8.97 1.03
N PRO A 62 -10.32 7.73 0.81
CA PRO A 62 -9.46 6.60 0.43
C PRO A 62 -8.79 6.81 -0.92
N ILE A 63 -9.46 7.46 -1.87
CA ILE A 63 -8.89 7.74 -3.20
C ILE A 63 -7.79 8.79 -3.08
N GLY A 64 -8.03 9.86 -2.32
CA GLY A 64 -7.00 10.87 -2.02
C GLY A 64 -5.76 10.25 -1.37
N HIS A 65 -5.95 9.35 -0.41
CA HIS A 65 -4.86 8.61 0.21
C HIS A 65 -4.04 7.81 -0.82
N LEU A 66 -4.69 7.10 -1.76
CA LEU A 66 -3.96 6.40 -2.82
C LEU A 66 -3.17 7.34 -3.73
N VAL A 67 -3.66 8.56 -4.00
CA VAL A 67 -2.97 9.52 -4.86
C VAL A 67 -1.77 10.16 -4.17
N TYR A 68 -1.93 10.57 -2.91
CA TYR A 68 -0.93 11.36 -2.20
C TYR A 68 0.02 10.54 -1.33
N ASP A 69 -0.48 9.47 -0.72
CA ASP A 69 0.26 8.66 0.25
C ASP A 69 0.73 7.32 -0.32
N ALA A 70 -0.04 6.70 -1.22
CA ALA A 70 0.27 5.39 -1.80
C ALA A 70 0.17 5.30 -3.35
N PRO A 71 0.77 6.23 -4.12
CA PRO A 71 0.67 6.24 -5.58
C PRO A 71 1.21 4.97 -6.25
N GLU A 72 2.17 4.29 -5.61
CA GLU A 72 2.69 3.00 -6.05
C GLU A 72 1.60 1.93 -6.25
N VAL A 73 0.53 1.97 -5.46
CA VAL A 73 -0.61 1.04 -5.57
C VAL A 73 -1.41 1.31 -6.85
N LEU A 74 -1.65 2.60 -7.16
CA LEU A 74 -2.34 2.99 -8.38
C LEU A 74 -1.56 2.60 -9.63
N ILE A 75 -0.23 2.80 -9.61
CA ILE A 75 0.65 2.42 -10.72
C ILE A 75 0.62 0.89 -10.91
N GLY A 76 0.70 0.12 -9.82
CA GLY A 76 0.57 -1.34 -9.87
C GLY A 76 -0.75 -1.80 -10.51
N ILE A 77 -1.88 -1.23 -10.09
CA ILE A 77 -3.20 -1.54 -10.66
C ILE A 77 -3.26 -1.19 -12.15
N ALA A 78 -2.80 0.00 -12.53
CA ALA A 78 -2.80 0.47 -13.91
C ALA A 78 -1.97 -0.44 -14.84
N CYS A 79 -0.76 -0.83 -14.41
CA CYS A 79 0.10 -1.74 -15.15
C CYS A 79 -0.52 -3.14 -15.30
N GLY A 80 -1.14 -3.66 -14.24
CA GLY A 80 -1.83 -4.95 -14.30
C GLY A 80 -2.98 -4.95 -15.31
N ILE A 81 -3.85 -3.94 -15.26
CA ILE A 81 -4.97 -3.80 -16.21
C ILE A 81 -4.44 -3.67 -17.65
N PHE A 82 -3.47 -2.80 -17.89
CA PHE A 82 -2.93 -2.55 -19.23
C PHE A 82 -2.30 -3.81 -19.85
N THR A 83 -1.47 -4.52 -19.09
CA THR A 83 -0.82 -5.76 -19.56
C THR A 83 -1.80 -6.93 -19.70
N GLY A 84 -2.79 -7.03 -18.82
CA GLY A 84 -3.87 -8.00 -18.93
C GLY A 84 -4.69 -7.80 -20.20
N LEU A 85 -5.11 -6.57 -20.49
CA LEU A 85 -5.84 -6.22 -21.70
C LEU A 85 -5.03 -6.49 -22.97
N THR A 86 -3.76 -6.07 -23.01
CA THR A 86 -2.88 -6.32 -24.16
C THR A 86 -2.58 -7.80 -24.37
N THR A 87 -2.48 -8.60 -23.30
CA THR A 87 -2.33 -10.06 -23.38
C THR A 87 -3.60 -10.72 -23.90
N ALA A 88 -4.77 -10.26 -23.43
CA ALA A 88 -6.07 -10.77 -23.84
C ALA A 88 -6.33 -10.51 -25.34
N THR A 89 -6.08 -9.30 -25.82
CA THR A 89 -6.27 -8.96 -27.25
C THR A 89 -5.31 -9.75 -28.15
N LYS A 90 -4.04 -9.89 -27.75
CA LYS A 90 -3.03 -10.64 -28.52
C LYS A 90 -3.33 -12.13 -28.60
N ASN A 91 -3.85 -12.73 -27.52
CA ASN A 91 -4.18 -14.16 -27.50
C ASN A 91 -5.56 -14.47 -28.09
N SER A 92 -6.54 -13.55 -28.04
CA SER A 92 -7.84 -13.72 -28.71
C SER A 92 -7.68 -13.93 -30.22
N ASN A 93 -6.71 -13.25 -30.84
CA ASN A 93 -6.35 -13.46 -32.25
C ASN A 93 -5.64 -14.80 -32.53
N LYS A 94 -5.19 -15.54 -31.50
CA LYS A 94 -4.55 -16.86 -31.60
C LYS A 94 -5.52 -17.93 -31.08
N ASN A 95 -6.42 -18.35 -31.95
CA ASN A 95 -7.66 -19.11 -31.71
C ASN A 95 -7.54 -20.55 -31.12
N SER A 96 -6.61 -20.89 -30.22
CA SER A 96 -6.56 -22.27 -29.68
C SER A 96 -5.88 -22.50 -28.33
N ASN A 97 -5.55 -21.44 -27.57
CA ASN A 97 -4.74 -21.64 -26.36
C ASN A 97 -5.59 -22.01 -25.14
N LYS A 98 -5.54 -23.29 -24.72
CA LYS A 98 -6.25 -23.82 -23.53
C LYS A 98 -5.92 -23.06 -22.23
N ASN A 99 -4.81 -22.31 -22.21
CA ASN A 99 -4.32 -21.55 -21.07
C ASN A 99 -4.58 -20.03 -21.20
N PHE A 100 -5.50 -19.58 -22.06
CA PHE A 100 -5.79 -18.15 -22.30
C PHE A 100 -5.99 -17.35 -21.00
N ILE A 101 -6.94 -17.79 -20.16
CA ILE A 101 -7.29 -17.11 -18.91
C ILE A 101 -6.09 -17.09 -17.95
N ALA A 102 -5.39 -18.22 -17.81
CA ALA A 102 -4.23 -18.32 -16.96
C ALA A 102 -3.11 -17.36 -17.40
N ASN A 103 -2.86 -17.23 -18.70
CA ASN A 103 -1.84 -16.32 -19.23
C ASN A 103 -2.21 -14.85 -19.01
N VAL A 104 -3.48 -14.48 -19.16
CA VAL A 104 -3.96 -13.10 -18.92
C VAL A 104 -3.86 -12.74 -17.44
N LEU A 105 -4.26 -13.65 -16.55
CA LEU A 105 -4.16 -13.43 -15.11
C LEU A 105 -2.70 -13.38 -14.65
N ALA A 106 -1.86 -14.30 -15.12
CA ALA A 106 -0.44 -14.33 -14.79
C ALA A 106 0.25 -13.04 -15.24
N SER A 107 0.02 -12.58 -16.49
CA SER A 107 0.66 -11.37 -16.99
C SER A 107 0.19 -10.11 -16.26
N SER A 108 -1.11 -10.01 -15.94
CA SER A 108 -1.68 -8.90 -15.16
C SER A 108 -1.14 -8.84 -13.73
N LEU A 109 -1.13 -9.97 -13.01
CA LEU A 109 -0.67 -10.01 -11.62
C LEU A 109 0.84 -9.79 -11.52
N MET A 110 1.63 -10.43 -12.38
CA MET A 110 3.09 -10.27 -12.35
C MET A 110 3.51 -8.84 -12.69
N SER A 111 2.93 -8.24 -13.73
CA SER A 111 3.27 -6.87 -14.11
C SER A 111 2.84 -5.84 -13.06
N GLY A 112 1.64 -6.00 -12.48
CA GLY A 112 1.13 -5.09 -11.46
C GLY A 112 1.97 -5.14 -10.19
N TYR A 113 2.36 -6.35 -9.77
CA TYR A 113 3.27 -6.51 -8.62
C TYR A 113 4.66 -5.94 -8.88
N LEU A 114 5.26 -6.21 -10.05
CA LEU A 114 6.57 -5.66 -10.41
C LEU A 114 6.54 -4.12 -10.49
N ALA A 115 5.48 -3.55 -11.05
CA ALA A 115 5.30 -2.09 -11.10
C ALA A 115 5.14 -1.49 -9.71
N TYR A 116 4.34 -2.12 -8.83
CA TYR A 116 4.22 -1.70 -7.43
C TYR A 116 5.57 -1.74 -6.70
N ASP A 117 6.31 -2.86 -6.79
CA ASP A 117 7.59 -3.00 -6.09
C ASP A 117 8.65 -2.02 -6.60
N LEU A 118 8.75 -1.84 -7.93
CA LEU A 118 9.67 -0.89 -8.53
C LEU A 118 9.35 0.55 -8.10
N THR A 119 8.08 0.96 -8.18
CA THR A 119 7.68 2.33 -7.83
C THR A 119 7.83 2.60 -6.33
N LYS A 120 7.52 1.62 -5.48
CA LYS A 120 7.78 1.69 -4.04
C LYS A 120 9.27 1.87 -3.72
N LYS A 121 10.15 1.14 -4.43
CA LYS A 121 11.60 1.29 -4.29
C LYS A 121 12.10 2.65 -4.78
N MET A 122 11.60 3.11 -5.93
CA MET A 122 11.94 4.43 -6.46
C MET A 122 11.54 5.55 -5.51
N LYS A 123 10.32 5.50 -4.97
CA LYS A 123 9.82 6.47 -3.98
C LYS A 123 10.73 6.53 -2.75
N LYS A 124 11.10 5.37 -2.20
CA LYS A 124 12.04 5.28 -1.08
C LYS A 124 13.43 5.88 -1.37
N HIS A 125 13.86 5.96 -2.63
CA HIS A 125 15.15 6.55 -3.02
C HIS A 125 15.08 8.04 -3.34
N LEU A 126 13.89 8.57 -3.59
CA LEU A 126 13.65 9.99 -3.90
C LEU A 126 13.37 10.82 -2.64
N GLU A 127 12.95 10.15 -1.56
CA GLU A 127 12.79 10.68 -0.20
C GLU A 127 14.08 10.48 0.60
#